data_AF-A0AAU3YEZ6-F1
#
_entry.id   AF-A0AAU3YEZ6-F1
#
_cell.length_a   1.000
_cell.length_b   1.000
_cell.length_c   1.000
_cell.angle_alpha   90.00
_cell.angle_beta   90.00
_cell.angle_gamma   90.00
#
_symmetry.space_group_name_H-M   'P 1'
#
loop_
_entity.id
_entity.type
_entity.pdbx_description
1 polymer ?
#
loop_
_entity_poly.entity_id
_entity_poly.type
_entity_poly.pdbx_seq_one_letter_code
_entity_poly.pdbx_strand_id
1 'polypeptide(L)'
;MSTAVKIRDPKTFVPQDVWARQVKLIMRDPEISQDKAERIFGQTIAYFVTAGENSDLIVGPSLEVDQGVDVAPSREATAHERWGHLPGLDFRTAEAVDYLTTEAATFDVVLSIFGAIWFVDPDELLPLVGTRMTEGGILAFSHLPAGSQELKPGRAGMRHDHAPDEWTRLLHRYGLTDVRAEIIEPPAGQSAATMLIRATV
;
A
#
# COMPACT_ATOMS: atom_id res chain seq x y z
N MET A 1 4.96 -39.88 7.27
CA MET A 1 6.29 -39.90 7.93
C MET A 1 6.56 -38.49 8.43
N SER A 2 6.80 -38.30 9.73
CA SER A 2 7.12 -36.99 10.30
C SER A 2 8.58 -36.68 9.96
N THR A 3 8.82 -35.67 9.13
CA THR A 3 10.16 -35.12 8.90
C THR A 3 10.66 -34.52 10.21
N ALA A 4 11.75 -35.05 10.75
CA ALA A 4 12.34 -34.53 11.97
C ALA A 4 12.77 -33.07 11.76
N VAL A 5 12.28 -32.17 12.62
CA VAL A 5 12.64 -30.75 12.58
C VAL A 5 14.10 -30.60 12.98
N LYS A 6 14.97 -30.24 12.02
CA LYS A 6 16.37 -29.93 12.27
C LYS A 6 16.49 -28.50 12.78
N ILE A 7 16.70 -28.32 14.08
CA ILE A 7 17.01 -27.01 14.66
C ILE A 7 18.42 -26.61 14.20
N ARG A 8 18.54 -25.41 13.63
CA ARG A 8 19.80 -24.84 13.12
C ARG A 8 20.08 -23.54 13.86
N ASP A 9 21.34 -23.31 14.22
CA ASP A 9 21.78 -22.05 14.82
C ASP A 9 22.21 -21.08 13.69
N PRO A 10 21.53 -19.92 13.49
CA PRO A 10 21.92 -18.94 12.48
C PRO A 10 23.37 -18.44 12.63
N LYS A 11 23.93 -18.46 13.85
CA LYS A 11 25.32 -18.03 14.11
C LYS A 11 26.35 -18.89 13.41
N THR A 12 26.03 -20.13 13.04
CA THR A 12 26.97 -21.03 12.35
C THR A 12 27.11 -20.74 10.86
N PHE A 13 26.25 -19.89 10.29
CA PHE A 13 26.23 -19.58 8.85
C PHE A 13 27.03 -18.33 8.49
N VAL A 14 27.59 -17.63 9.48
CA VAL A 14 28.33 -16.38 9.29
C VAL A 14 29.55 -16.37 10.20
N PRO A 15 30.73 -15.89 9.73
CA PRO A 15 31.89 -15.71 10.60
C PRO A 15 31.57 -14.85 11.84
N GLN A 16 32.16 -15.20 12.98
CA GLN A 16 31.87 -14.56 14.26
C GLN A 16 32.16 -13.05 14.27
N ASP A 17 33.21 -12.60 13.56
CA ASP A 17 33.55 -11.18 13.44
C ASP A 17 32.53 -10.41 12.60
N VAL A 18 31.99 -11.03 11.54
CA VAL A 18 30.90 -10.47 10.74
C VAL A 18 29.63 -10.39 11.57
N TRP A 19 29.29 -11.43 12.34
CA TRP A 19 28.16 -11.42 13.27
C TRP A 19 28.27 -10.25 14.26
N ALA A 20 29.41 -10.12 14.93
CA ALA A 20 29.65 -9.06 15.89
C ALA A 20 29.58 -7.66 15.27
N ARG A 21 30.05 -7.49 14.02
CA ARG A 21 29.93 -6.23 13.29
C ARG A 21 28.49 -5.89 12.93
N GLN A 22 27.70 -6.86 12.48
CA GLN A 22 26.31 -6.59 12.07
C GLN A 22 25.37 -6.36 13.25
N VAL A 23 25.57 -7.08 14.36
CA VAL A 23 24.84 -6.78 15.61
C VAL A 23 25.12 -5.34 16.07
N LYS A 24 26.39 -4.91 16.04
CA LYS A 24 26.76 -3.52 16.34
C LYS A 24 26.16 -2.51 15.35
N LEU A 25 25.99 -2.88 14.08
CA LEU A 25 25.38 -2.03 13.07
C LEU A 25 23.89 -1.81 13.36
N ILE A 26 23.17 -2.88 13.71
CA ILE A 26 21.74 -2.83 14.04
C ILE A 26 21.50 -2.02 15.32
N MET A 27 22.37 -2.17 16.34
CA MET A 27 22.32 -1.40 17.58
C MET A 27 22.70 0.09 17.42
N ARG A 28 22.90 0.58 16.19
CA ARG A 28 22.98 2.04 15.94
C ARG A 28 21.65 2.73 16.23
N ASP A 29 20.55 1.99 16.14
CA ASP A 29 19.27 2.41 16.68
C ASP A 29 19.29 2.27 18.21
N PRO A 30 19.18 3.38 18.97
CA PRO A 30 19.27 3.34 20.43
C PRO A 30 18.11 2.58 21.09
N GLU A 31 17.01 2.30 20.39
CA GLU A 31 15.89 1.51 20.91
C GLU A 31 16.11 0.00 20.77
N ILE A 32 17.19 -0.43 20.11
CA ILE A 32 17.47 -1.84 19.87
C ILE A 32 18.52 -2.35 20.85
N SER A 33 18.07 -3.18 21.80
CA SER A 33 18.95 -3.93 22.69
C SER A 33 19.80 -4.95 21.94
N GLN A 34 20.93 -5.37 22.53
CA GLN A 34 21.80 -6.40 21.94
C GLN A 34 21.04 -7.69 21.63
N ASP A 35 20.21 -8.18 22.55
CA ASP A 35 19.42 -9.40 22.35
C ASP A 35 18.44 -9.26 21.18
N LYS A 36 17.81 -8.08 21.03
CA LYS A 36 16.92 -7.78 19.91
C LYS A 36 17.70 -7.71 18.60
N ALA A 37 18.89 -7.12 18.59
CA ALA A 37 19.78 -7.06 17.42
C ALA A 37 20.28 -8.45 17.00
N GLU A 38 20.69 -9.30 17.96
CA GLU A 38 21.09 -10.68 17.70
C GLU A 38 19.93 -11.50 17.13
N ARG A 39 18.70 -11.28 17.63
CA ARG A 39 17.50 -11.94 17.10
C ARG A 39 17.16 -11.47 15.69
N ILE A 40 17.18 -10.16 15.44
CA ILE A 40 16.94 -9.58 14.10
C ILE A 40 17.92 -10.17 13.10
N PHE A 41 19.21 -10.11 13.40
CA PHE A 41 20.24 -10.63 12.50
C PHE A 41 20.12 -12.15 12.32
N GLY A 42 19.83 -12.90 13.39
CA GLY A 42 19.59 -14.34 13.31
C GLY A 42 18.40 -14.72 12.45
N GLN A 43 17.30 -13.96 12.51
CA GLN A 43 16.14 -14.14 11.64
C GLN A 43 16.48 -13.84 10.17
N THR A 44 17.25 -12.79 9.90
CA THR A 44 17.73 -12.46 8.55
C THR A 44 18.56 -13.60 7.96
N ILE A 45 19.49 -14.18 8.72
CA ILE A 45 20.29 -15.31 8.26
C ILE A 45 19.43 -16.56 8.05
N ALA A 46 18.48 -16.85 8.96
CA ALA A 46 17.55 -17.95 8.80
C ALA A 46 16.71 -17.80 7.52
N TYR A 47 16.26 -16.59 7.21
CA TYR A 47 15.56 -16.27 5.97
C TYR A 47 16.43 -16.55 4.74
N PHE A 48 17.65 -16.01 4.69
CA PHE A 48 18.54 -16.19 3.53
C PHE A 48 18.94 -17.65 3.29
N VAL A 49 19.24 -18.40 4.36
CA VAL A 49 19.55 -19.83 4.25
C VAL A 49 18.33 -20.59 3.72
N THR A 50 17.14 -20.30 4.25
CA THR A 50 15.90 -20.96 3.82
C THR A 50 15.55 -20.63 2.37
N ALA A 51 15.66 -19.36 1.96
CA ALA A 51 15.41 -18.93 0.59
C ALA A 51 16.46 -19.51 -0.39
N GLY A 52 17.74 -19.51 -0.03
CA GLY A 52 18.80 -20.05 -0.87
C GLY A 52 18.73 -21.57 -1.05
N GLU A 53 18.33 -22.31 -0.02
CA GLU A 53 18.16 -23.77 -0.09
C GLU A 53 16.85 -24.19 -0.77
N ASN A 54 15.89 -23.27 -0.88
CA ASN A 54 14.59 -23.53 -1.48
C ASN A 54 14.27 -22.47 -2.53
N SER A 55 15.02 -22.48 -3.64
CA SER A 55 14.85 -21.52 -4.74
C SER A 55 13.44 -21.51 -5.35
N ASP A 56 12.70 -22.61 -5.17
CA ASP A 56 11.34 -22.78 -5.68
C ASP A 56 10.28 -22.38 -4.63
N LEU A 57 10.68 -22.17 -3.37
CA LEU A 57 9.81 -21.60 -2.35
C LEU A 57 9.90 -20.09 -2.44
N ILE A 58 8.73 -19.45 -2.64
CA ILE A 58 8.61 -18.01 -2.55
C ILE A 58 8.76 -17.63 -1.07
N VAL A 59 9.97 -17.21 -0.71
CA VAL A 59 10.29 -16.65 0.60
C VAL A 59 10.56 -15.17 0.34
N GLY A 60 9.53 -14.35 0.53
CA GLY A 60 9.42 -12.95 0.10
C GLY A 60 7.94 -12.62 -0.14
N PRO A 61 7.54 -11.33 -0.25
CA PRO A 61 6.17 -11.05 -0.66
C PRO A 61 5.94 -11.69 -2.05
N SER A 62 4.75 -12.24 -2.25
CA SER A 62 4.41 -13.13 -3.38
C SER A 62 4.66 -12.50 -4.76
N LEU A 63 4.56 -13.31 -5.83
CA LEU A 63 4.78 -12.87 -7.21
C LEU A 63 3.83 -11.74 -7.67
N GLU A 64 2.71 -11.56 -6.97
CA GLU A 64 1.76 -10.45 -7.13
C GLU A 64 1.57 -9.81 -5.75
N VAL A 65 1.84 -8.51 -5.67
CA VAL A 65 1.74 -7.72 -4.43
C VAL A 65 0.88 -6.48 -4.62
N ASP A 66 0.89 -5.90 -5.82
CA ASP A 66 0.22 -4.64 -6.10
C ASP A 66 -0.67 -4.76 -7.35
N GLN A 67 -1.88 -4.21 -7.24
CA GLN A 67 -2.89 -4.28 -8.29
C GLN A 67 -3.30 -2.86 -8.70
N GLY A 68 -3.17 -2.54 -9.99
CA GLY A 68 -3.62 -1.28 -10.57
C GLY A 68 -4.93 -1.45 -11.30
N VAL A 69 -5.98 -0.76 -10.84
CA VAL A 69 -7.33 -0.87 -11.40
C VAL A 69 -7.79 0.46 -11.96
N ASP A 70 -8.30 0.46 -13.19
CA ASP A 70 -8.91 1.63 -13.82
C ASP A 70 -10.06 1.19 -14.72
N VAL A 71 -11.13 1.98 -14.79
CA VAL A 71 -12.30 1.67 -15.63
C VAL A 71 -12.01 1.80 -17.13
N ALA A 72 -10.98 2.58 -17.50
CA ALA A 72 -10.63 2.86 -18.89
C ALA A 72 -9.60 1.85 -19.43
N PRO A 73 -9.93 1.07 -20.49
CA PRO A 73 -8.98 0.12 -21.09
C PRO A 73 -7.65 0.72 -21.53
N SER A 74 -7.68 2.00 -21.96
CA SER A 74 -6.47 2.72 -22.35
C SER A 74 -5.47 2.93 -21.20
N ARG A 75 -5.93 2.93 -19.95
CA ARG A 75 -5.10 3.11 -18.76
C ARG A 75 -4.35 1.84 -18.41
N GLU A 76 -5.01 0.68 -18.48
CA GLU A 76 -4.35 -0.63 -18.39
C GLU A 76 -3.25 -0.76 -19.45
N ALA A 77 -3.57 -0.47 -20.73
CA ALA A 77 -2.60 -0.56 -21.82
C ALA A 77 -1.39 0.36 -21.59
N THR A 78 -1.62 1.61 -21.17
CA THR A 78 -0.55 2.57 -20.85
C THR A 78 0.30 2.09 -19.66
N ALA A 79 -0.34 1.48 -18.66
CA ALA A 79 0.33 0.97 -17.48
C ALA A 79 1.22 -0.23 -17.80
N HIS A 80 0.73 -1.18 -18.59
CA HIS A 80 1.53 -2.31 -19.06
C HIS A 80 2.71 -1.87 -19.93
N GLU A 81 2.52 -0.91 -20.84
CA GLU A 81 3.62 -0.39 -21.66
C GLU A 81 4.74 0.22 -20.79
N ARG A 82 4.38 0.95 -19.73
CA ARG A 82 5.34 1.65 -18.86
C ARG A 82 5.97 0.77 -17.80
N TRP A 83 5.17 -0.11 -17.19
CA TRP A 83 5.54 -0.80 -15.95
C TRP A 83 5.35 -2.31 -16.00
N GLY A 84 4.82 -2.89 -17.09
CA GLY A 84 4.57 -4.33 -17.20
C GLY A 84 5.83 -5.21 -17.17
N HIS A 85 7.02 -4.61 -17.20
CA HIS A 85 8.29 -5.30 -17.02
C HIS A 85 8.70 -5.44 -15.54
N LEU A 86 8.02 -4.75 -14.62
CA LEU A 86 8.29 -4.83 -13.19
C LEU A 86 7.58 -6.05 -12.60
N PRO A 87 8.28 -6.93 -11.86
CA PRO A 87 7.64 -8.04 -11.17
C PRO A 87 6.73 -7.51 -10.04
N GLY A 88 5.67 -8.25 -9.70
CA GLY A 88 4.80 -7.89 -8.57
C GLY A 88 3.60 -7.00 -8.91
N LEU A 89 3.49 -6.50 -10.15
CA LEU A 89 2.40 -5.63 -10.60
C LEU A 89 1.42 -6.36 -11.52
N ASP A 90 0.14 -6.26 -11.22
CA ASP A 90 -0.95 -6.64 -12.12
C ASP A 90 -1.83 -5.42 -12.44
N PHE A 91 -2.30 -5.31 -13.68
CA PHE A 91 -3.14 -4.20 -14.11
C PHE A 91 -4.44 -4.73 -14.70
N ARG A 92 -5.57 -4.14 -14.30
CA ARG A 92 -6.89 -4.63 -14.68
C ARG A 92 -7.81 -3.48 -15.07
N THR A 93 -8.47 -3.65 -16.21
CA THR A 93 -9.60 -2.81 -16.59
C THR A 93 -10.85 -3.29 -15.85
N ALA A 94 -11.28 -2.53 -14.84
CA ALA A 94 -12.50 -2.81 -14.10
C ALA A 94 -13.04 -1.53 -13.43
N GLU A 95 -14.34 -1.52 -13.15
CA GLU A 95 -14.93 -0.55 -12.23
C GLU A 95 -14.52 -0.92 -10.79
N ALA A 96 -14.23 0.07 -9.94
CA ALA A 96 -13.64 -0.15 -8.63
C ALA A 96 -14.57 -0.91 -7.65
N VAL A 97 -15.88 -0.63 -7.69
CA VAL A 97 -16.89 -1.33 -6.88
C VAL A 97 -17.01 -2.78 -7.33
N ASP A 98 -17.12 -3.03 -8.63
CA ASP A 98 -17.18 -4.39 -9.20
C ASP A 98 -15.92 -5.19 -8.84
N TYR A 99 -14.76 -4.53 -8.94
CA TYR A 99 -13.48 -5.12 -8.60
C TYR A 99 -13.39 -5.51 -7.12
N LEU A 100 -13.61 -4.56 -6.20
CA LEU A 100 -13.51 -4.83 -4.76
C LEU A 100 -14.60 -5.80 -4.25
N THR A 101 -15.74 -5.88 -4.94
CA THR A 101 -16.79 -6.84 -4.63
C THR A 101 -16.36 -8.27 -4.94
N THR A 102 -15.68 -8.49 -6.07
CA THR A 102 -15.33 -9.83 -6.57
C THR A 102 -13.95 -10.31 -6.16
N GLU A 103 -13.03 -9.40 -5.84
CA GLU A 103 -11.67 -9.72 -5.41
C GLU A 103 -11.67 -10.48 -4.07
N ALA A 104 -10.74 -11.41 -3.88
CA ALA A 104 -10.57 -12.14 -2.62
C ALA A 104 -9.37 -11.61 -1.80
N ALA A 105 -8.44 -10.92 -2.46
CA ALA A 105 -7.27 -10.33 -1.83
C ALA A 105 -7.63 -9.24 -0.80
N THR A 106 -6.72 -9.05 0.15
CA THR A 106 -6.72 -7.94 1.11
C THR A 106 -5.45 -7.12 0.95
N PHE A 107 -5.53 -5.82 1.22
CA PHE A 107 -4.48 -4.85 0.93
C PHE A 107 -3.98 -4.15 2.20
N ASP A 108 -2.66 -4.03 2.33
CA ASP A 108 -2.03 -3.21 3.36
C ASP A 108 -2.11 -1.72 3.04
N VAL A 109 -2.16 -1.38 1.75
CA VAL A 109 -2.24 0.00 1.27
C VAL A 109 -3.19 0.08 0.08
N VAL A 110 -4.13 1.02 0.13
CA VAL A 110 -5.00 1.39 -1.00
C VAL A 110 -4.72 2.84 -1.37
N LEU A 111 -4.40 3.07 -2.64
CA LEU A 111 -4.12 4.40 -3.18
C LEU A 111 -5.19 4.80 -4.21
N SER A 112 -5.72 6.02 -4.10
CA SER A 112 -6.62 6.60 -5.10
C SER A 112 -6.18 8.01 -5.47
N ILE A 113 -5.25 8.12 -6.43
CA ILE A 113 -4.62 9.38 -6.82
C ILE A 113 -5.39 9.96 -8.01
N PHE A 114 -6.20 10.99 -7.76
CA PHE A 114 -7.15 11.55 -8.73
C PHE A 114 -8.00 10.45 -9.39
N GLY A 115 -8.35 9.43 -8.59
CA GLY A 115 -8.89 8.15 -9.04
C GLY A 115 -10.30 7.87 -8.51
N ALA A 116 -10.66 6.58 -8.47
CA ALA A 116 -12.03 6.10 -8.22
C ALA A 116 -12.74 6.76 -7.01
N ILE A 117 -12.06 7.00 -5.89
CA ILE A 117 -12.68 7.63 -4.69
C ILE A 117 -13.25 9.01 -4.99
N TRP A 118 -12.71 9.71 -5.99
CA TRP A 118 -13.23 11.03 -6.38
C TRP A 118 -14.44 10.96 -7.32
N PHE A 119 -14.66 9.84 -8.00
CA PHE A 119 -15.64 9.71 -9.09
C PHE A 119 -16.75 8.69 -8.83
N VAL A 120 -16.61 7.87 -7.79
CA VAL A 120 -17.57 6.85 -7.37
C VAL A 120 -18.21 7.30 -6.06
N ASP A 121 -19.49 6.96 -5.86
CA ASP A 121 -20.21 7.28 -4.64
C ASP A 121 -19.44 6.74 -3.40
N PRO A 122 -19.00 7.62 -2.48
CA PRO A 122 -18.25 7.19 -1.30
C PRO A 122 -19.08 6.27 -0.41
N ASP A 123 -20.40 6.38 -0.40
CA ASP A 123 -21.27 5.52 0.39
C ASP A 123 -21.34 4.08 -0.19
N GLU A 124 -20.98 3.88 -1.46
CA GLU A 124 -20.83 2.57 -2.11
C GLU A 124 -19.40 2.03 -2.00
N LEU A 125 -18.40 2.88 -2.26
CA LEU A 125 -17.00 2.45 -2.40
C LEU A 125 -16.26 2.30 -1.06
N LEU A 126 -16.42 3.24 -0.12
CA LEU A 126 -15.66 3.22 1.13
C LEU A 126 -15.92 1.97 2.00
N PRO A 127 -17.16 1.44 2.11
CA PRO A 127 -17.38 0.17 2.79
C PRO A 127 -16.55 -0.97 2.20
N LEU A 128 -16.47 -1.06 0.86
CA LEU A 128 -15.72 -2.11 0.17
C LEU A 128 -14.22 -1.94 0.34
N VAL A 129 -13.71 -0.71 0.32
CA VAL A 129 -12.31 -0.44 0.62
C VAL A 129 -11.99 -0.91 2.04
N GLY A 130 -12.80 -0.54 3.02
CA GLY A 130 -12.60 -0.96 4.42
C GLY A 130 -12.60 -2.48 4.60
N THR A 131 -13.49 -3.23 3.94
CA THR A 131 -13.54 -4.70 4.05
C THR A 131 -12.38 -5.42 3.35
N ARG A 132 -11.72 -4.76 2.39
CA ARG A 132 -10.56 -5.30 1.66
C ARG A 132 -9.23 -4.87 2.24
N MET A 133 -9.21 -4.14 3.34
CA MET A 133 -7.96 -3.73 3.99
C MET A 133 -7.58 -4.67 5.13
N THR A 134 -6.28 -4.85 5.33
CA THR A 134 -5.74 -5.53 6.51
C THR A 134 -5.90 -4.63 7.75
N GLU A 135 -5.85 -5.23 8.95
CA GLU A 135 -5.86 -4.47 10.21
C GLU A 135 -4.66 -3.52 10.26
N GLY A 136 -4.90 -2.23 10.49
CA GLY A 136 -3.86 -1.19 10.43
C GLY A 136 -3.45 -0.78 9.01
N GLY A 137 -4.14 -1.29 7.99
CA GLY A 137 -3.94 -0.91 6.59
C GLY A 137 -4.18 0.58 6.35
N ILE A 138 -3.59 1.14 5.29
CA ILE A 138 -3.63 2.57 4.98
C ILE A 138 -4.45 2.83 3.73
N LEU A 139 -5.45 3.71 3.84
CA LEU A 139 -6.09 4.33 2.69
C LEU A 139 -5.49 5.71 2.48
N ALA A 140 -4.98 6.00 1.28
CA ALA A 140 -4.55 7.34 0.91
C ALA A 140 -5.13 7.75 -0.44
N PHE A 141 -5.69 8.96 -0.52
CA PHE A 141 -6.25 9.47 -1.77
C PHE A 141 -6.02 10.96 -1.92
N SER A 142 -6.02 11.41 -3.16
CA SER A 142 -5.81 12.82 -3.48
C SER A 142 -6.70 13.26 -4.62
N HIS A 143 -7.17 14.50 -4.57
CA HIS A 143 -7.93 15.12 -5.65
C HIS A 143 -7.83 16.65 -5.57
N LEU A 144 -8.54 17.39 -6.44
CA LEU A 144 -8.60 18.85 -6.30
C LEU A 144 -9.48 19.23 -5.09
N PRO A 145 -9.13 20.26 -4.29
CA PRO A 145 -10.00 20.72 -3.21
C PRO A 145 -11.39 21.14 -3.74
N ALA A 146 -12.40 21.00 -2.90
CA ALA A 146 -13.77 21.38 -3.23
C ALA A 146 -13.84 22.82 -3.79
N GLY A 147 -14.53 23.01 -4.91
CA GLY A 147 -14.69 24.31 -5.55
C GLY A 147 -13.48 24.84 -6.32
N SER A 148 -12.39 24.06 -6.48
CA SER A 148 -11.17 24.51 -7.18
C SER A 148 -11.28 24.56 -8.71
N GLN A 149 -12.34 23.99 -9.30
CA GLN A 149 -12.54 24.02 -10.75
C GLN A 149 -14.00 24.31 -11.10
N GLU A 150 -14.23 25.34 -11.90
CA GLU A 150 -15.53 25.56 -12.53
C GLU A 150 -15.82 24.41 -13.51
N LEU A 151 -16.94 23.72 -13.28
CA LEU A 151 -17.39 22.64 -14.16
C LEU A 151 -17.93 23.25 -15.46
N LYS A 152 -17.33 22.86 -16.59
CA LYS A 152 -17.96 23.10 -17.90
C LYS A 152 -19.13 22.13 -18.06
N PRO A 153 -20.35 22.59 -18.39
CA PRO A 153 -21.51 21.72 -18.56
C PRO A 153 -21.24 20.59 -19.56
N GLY A 154 -21.56 19.34 -19.20
CA GLY A 154 -21.62 18.20 -20.13
C GLY A 154 -20.32 17.40 -20.35
N ARG A 155 -19.26 17.58 -19.53
CA ARG A 155 -18.01 16.79 -19.66
C ARG A 155 -17.43 16.19 -18.38
N ALA A 156 -17.95 16.55 -17.21
CA ALA A 156 -17.48 15.95 -15.97
C ALA A 156 -18.42 14.82 -15.55
N GLY A 157 -17.89 13.62 -15.31
CA GLY A 157 -18.56 12.65 -14.45
C GLY A 157 -18.82 13.27 -13.07
N MET A 158 -19.77 12.73 -12.32
CA MET A 158 -20.03 13.18 -10.96
C MET A 158 -18.71 13.12 -10.16
N ARG A 159 -18.31 14.26 -9.58
CA ARG A 159 -17.15 14.33 -8.69
C ARG A 159 -17.64 14.53 -7.27
N HIS A 160 -17.05 13.79 -6.34
CA HIS A 160 -17.33 13.91 -4.93
C HIS A 160 -16.40 14.97 -4.32
N ASP A 161 -16.72 16.24 -4.60
CA ASP A 161 -15.96 17.42 -4.16
C ASP A 161 -16.25 17.75 -2.69
N HIS A 162 -15.94 16.84 -1.78
CA HIS A 162 -16.11 17.04 -0.35
C HIS A 162 -15.00 17.91 0.24
N ALA A 163 -15.36 18.76 1.20
CA ALA A 163 -14.42 19.50 2.03
C ALA A 163 -13.65 18.55 2.99
N PRO A 164 -12.49 18.96 3.57
CA PRO A 164 -11.73 18.12 4.50
C PRO A 164 -12.56 17.51 5.64
N ASP A 165 -13.42 18.33 6.26
CA ASP A 165 -14.26 17.89 7.39
C ASP A 165 -15.36 16.91 6.94
N GLU A 166 -15.84 17.03 5.70
CA GLU A 166 -16.83 16.12 5.14
C GLU A 166 -16.21 14.76 4.84
N TRP A 167 -15.03 14.73 4.22
CA TRP A 167 -14.26 13.49 4.04
C TRP A 167 -13.95 12.82 5.36
N THR A 168 -13.54 13.60 6.37
CA THR A 168 -13.25 13.08 7.71
C THR A 168 -14.49 12.40 8.32
N ARG A 169 -15.67 13.04 8.21
CA ARG A 169 -16.94 12.45 8.68
C ARG A 169 -17.34 11.19 7.90
N LEU A 170 -17.16 11.17 6.59
CA LEU A 170 -17.46 10.01 5.75
C LEU A 170 -16.57 8.82 6.10
N LEU A 171 -15.26 9.03 6.21
CA LEU A 171 -14.30 7.98 6.56
C LEU A 171 -14.59 7.37 7.94
N HIS A 172 -14.87 8.21 8.94
CA HIS A 172 -15.27 7.73 10.27
C HIS A 172 -16.59 6.95 10.27
N ARG A 173 -17.56 7.34 9.45
CA ARG A 173 -18.83 6.60 9.31
C ARG A 173 -18.60 5.15 8.88
N TYR A 174 -17.58 4.92 8.06
CA TYR A 174 -17.23 3.61 7.51
C TYR A 174 -16.12 2.89 8.27
N GLY A 175 -15.82 3.34 9.49
CA GLY A 175 -14.89 2.66 10.38
C GLY A 175 -13.42 2.99 10.14
N LEU A 176 -13.08 3.86 9.19
CA LEU A 176 -11.71 4.34 9.05
C LEU A 176 -11.37 5.37 10.14
N THR A 177 -10.14 5.29 10.61
CA THR A 177 -9.59 6.03 11.76
C THR A 177 -8.33 6.80 11.38
N ASP A 178 -7.75 7.54 12.33
CA ASP A 178 -6.54 8.35 12.17
C ASP A 178 -6.51 9.23 10.91
N VAL A 179 -7.67 9.81 10.60
CA VAL A 179 -7.86 10.60 9.38
C VAL A 179 -7.04 11.89 9.45
N ARG A 180 -6.25 12.13 8.41
CA ARG A 180 -5.56 13.40 8.15
C ARG A 180 -5.96 13.88 6.77
N ALA A 181 -6.57 15.06 6.72
CA ALA A 181 -6.95 15.73 5.48
C ALA A 181 -6.23 17.08 5.41
N GLU A 182 -5.47 17.29 4.34
CA GLU A 182 -4.61 18.46 4.16
C GLU A 182 -4.78 19.02 2.75
N ILE A 183 -4.70 20.34 2.61
CA ILE A 183 -4.60 21.01 1.32
C ILE A 183 -3.14 21.39 1.10
N ILE A 184 -2.54 20.80 0.07
CA ILE A 184 -1.19 21.08 -0.38
C ILE A 184 -1.26 22.18 -1.43
N GLU A 185 -0.63 23.31 -1.14
CA GLU A 185 -0.53 24.43 -2.07
C GLU A 185 0.24 24.05 -3.35
N PRO A 186 -0.15 24.62 -4.50
CA PRO A 186 0.56 24.38 -5.74
C PRO A 186 2.02 24.86 -5.67
N PRO A 187 2.94 24.25 -6.42
CA PRO A 187 4.26 24.81 -6.66
C PRO A 187 4.17 26.24 -7.23
N ALA A 188 5.20 27.06 -6.99
CA ALA A 188 5.25 28.42 -7.48
C ALA A 188 4.98 28.50 -9.00
N GLY A 189 4.00 29.33 -9.39
CA GLY A 189 3.57 29.48 -10.78
C GLY A 189 2.47 28.52 -11.24
N GLN A 190 2.00 27.62 -10.39
CA GLN A 190 0.81 26.80 -10.62
C GLN A 190 -0.37 27.30 -9.78
N SER A 191 -1.59 27.00 -10.22
CA SER A 191 -2.82 27.49 -9.59
C SER A 191 -3.66 26.43 -8.89
N ALA A 192 -3.40 25.14 -9.14
CA ALA A 192 -4.22 24.05 -8.62
C ALA A 192 -3.60 23.44 -7.36
N ALA A 193 -4.22 23.70 -6.21
CA ALA A 193 -3.92 23.00 -4.97
C ALA A 193 -4.34 21.52 -5.05
N THR A 194 -3.80 20.69 -4.16
CA THR A 194 -4.15 19.27 -4.03
C THR A 194 -4.71 19.00 -2.64
N MET A 195 -5.90 18.41 -2.57
CA MET A 195 -6.40 17.78 -1.36
C MET A 195 -5.73 16.41 -1.22
N LEU A 196 -5.12 16.15 -0.07
CA LEU A 196 -4.54 14.86 0.29
C LEU A 196 -5.19 14.35 1.57
N ILE A 197 -5.66 13.10 1.53
CA ILE A 197 -6.28 12.45 2.68
C ILE A 197 -5.58 11.11 2.92
N ARG A 198 -5.33 10.81 4.20
CA ARG A 198 -4.88 9.51 4.69
C ARG A 198 -5.78 9.06 5.83
N ALA A 199 -6.11 7.77 5.88
CA ALA A 199 -6.79 7.13 6.98
C ALA A 199 -6.26 5.69 7.19
N THR A 200 -6.62 5.07 8.30
CA THR A 200 -6.31 3.67 8.62
C THR A 200 -7.57 2.86 8.89
N VAL A 201 -7.51 1.54 8.72
CA VAL A 201 -8.56 0.61 9.18
C VAL A 201 -8.26 0.11 10.58
#